data_AF-A0A920QZ65-F1
#
_entry.id   AF-A0A920QZ65-F1
#
_cell.length_a   1.000
_cell.length_b   1.000
_cell.length_c   1.000
_cell.angle_alpha   90.00
_cell.angle_beta   90.00
_cell.angle_gamma   90.00
#
_symmetry.space_group_name_H-M   'P 1'
#
loop_
_entity.id
_entity.type
_entity.pdbx_description
1 polymer ?
#
loop_
_entity_poly.entity_id
_entity_poly.type
_entity_poly.pdbx_seq_one_letter_code
_entity_poly.pdbx_strand_id
1 'polypeptide(L)'
;MGASYFQRDYFENTMGFDVEYDGPAEKIVDAMVEKGKWVVGTPDDLIDAINQLKIETGGFGGILVQAHEMATREETLNSYELISRYVAPEFQDSLFSLNRSHKWSAEIRHELMAKRKQAIKNAGTKHDKSKK
;
A
#
# COMPACT_ATOMS: atom_id res chain seq x y z
N MET A 1 3.89 26.90 0.14
CA MET A 1 2.45 27.23 0.08
C MET A 1 1.74 25.90 -0.12
N GLY A 2 1.32 25.24 0.97
CA GLY A 2 1.14 23.79 0.98
C GLY A 2 -0.30 23.34 0.81
N ALA A 3 -1.00 23.14 1.93
CA ALA A 3 -2.31 22.48 1.98
C ALA A 3 -3.50 23.42 2.19
N SER A 4 -3.31 24.39 3.09
CA SER A 4 -4.36 25.32 3.53
C SER A 4 -4.82 26.26 2.43
N TYR A 5 -3.89 26.75 1.61
CA TYR A 5 -4.18 27.53 0.41
C TYR A 5 -4.93 26.70 -0.63
N PHE A 6 -4.56 25.43 -0.82
CA PHE A 6 -5.26 24.56 -1.76
C PHE A 6 -6.72 24.35 -1.35
N GLN A 7 -6.99 24.12 -0.07
CA GLN A 7 -8.36 24.00 0.42
C GLN A 7 -9.13 25.33 0.33
N ARG A 8 -8.60 26.41 0.90
CA ARG A 8 -9.32 27.70 0.96
C ARG A 8 -9.44 28.40 -0.37
N ASP A 9 -8.33 28.56 -1.10
CA ASP A 9 -8.37 29.36 -2.32
C ASP A 9 -8.95 28.56 -3.49
N TYR A 10 -8.54 27.30 -3.66
CA TYR A 10 -8.99 26.52 -4.81
C TYR A 10 -10.36 25.87 -4.60
N PHE A 11 -10.58 25.09 -3.55
CA PHE A 11 -11.88 24.43 -3.34
C PHE A 11 -12.98 25.40 -2.91
N GLU A 12 -12.72 26.21 -1.88
CA GLU A 12 -13.77 27.07 -1.31
C GLU A 12 -13.96 28.33 -2.16
N ASN A 13 -12.93 29.17 -2.31
CA ASN A 13 -13.06 30.47 -2.97
C ASN A 13 -13.22 30.37 -4.50
N THR A 14 -12.56 29.41 -5.16
CA THR A 14 -12.58 29.28 -6.64
C THR A 14 -13.68 28.34 -7.11
N MET A 15 -13.78 27.13 -6.53
CA MET A 15 -14.77 26.13 -6.97
C MET A 15 -16.12 26.25 -6.25
N GLY A 16 -16.21 27.02 -5.16
CA GLY A 16 -17.46 27.27 -4.44
C GLY A 16 -17.92 26.12 -3.55
N PHE A 17 -17.00 25.26 -3.09
CA PHE A 17 -17.33 24.24 -2.09
C PHE A 17 -17.67 24.90 -0.76
N ASP A 18 -18.60 24.32 -0.01
CA ASP A 18 -18.91 24.77 1.34
C ASP A 18 -17.67 24.72 2.24
N VAL A 19 -17.51 25.72 3.09
CA VAL A 19 -16.40 25.78 4.05
C VAL A 19 -16.56 24.65 5.05
N GLU A 20 -15.71 23.64 4.92
CA GLU A 20 -15.74 22.50 5.84
C GLU A 20 -15.07 22.88 7.18
N TYR A 21 -14.06 23.76 7.19
CA TYR A 21 -13.35 24.15 8.42
C TYR A 21 -12.97 25.64 8.44
N ASP A 22 -13.51 26.36 9.42
CA ASP A 22 -13.40 27.82 9.59
C ASP A 22 -12.15 28.26 10.38
N GLY A 23 -11.55 27.36 11.17
CA GLY A 23 -10.51 27.71 12.16
C GLY A 23 -9.12 28.06 11.60
N PRO A 24 -8.06 28.06 12.43
CA PRO A 24 -6.71 28.43 11.99
C PRO A 24 -6.22 27.64 10.78
N ALA A 25 -5.58 28.31 9.82
CA ALA A 25 -5.17 27.70 8.55
C ALA A 25 -4.23 26.49 8.75
N GLU A 26 -3.43 26.52 9.79
CA GLU A 26 -2.47 25.48 10.17
C GLU A 26 -3.15 24.17 10.59
N LYS A 27 -4.45 24.24 10.93
CA LYS A 27 -5.26 23.11 11.40
C LYS A 27 -6.16 22.51 10.34
N ILE A 28 -6.15 23.05 9.12
CA ILE A 28 -6.95 22.52 8.01
C ILE A 28 -6.56 21.08 7.69
N VAL A 29 -5.26 20.76 7.64
CA VAL A 29 -4.80 19.38 7.34
C VAL A 29 -5.36 18.40 8.37
N ASP A 30 -5.16 18.70 9.65
CA ASP A 30 -5.66 17.88 10.77
C ASP A 30 -7.18 17.68 10.64
N ALA A 31 -7.93 18.76 10.40
CA ALA A 31 -9.39 18.71 10.26
C ALA A 31 -9.86 17.88 9.05
N MET A 32 -9.17 17.96 7.90
CA MET A 32 -9.51 17.19 6.70
C MET A 32 -9.19 15.70 6.87
N VAL A 33 -8.11 15.38 7.59
CA VAL A 33 -7.75 13.99 7.94
C VAL A 33 -8.75 13.42 8.95
N GLU A 34 -9.10 14.15 10.00
CA GLU A 34 -10.10 13.72 11.00
C GLU A 34 -11.48 13.45 10.38
N LYS A 35 -11.84 14.20 9.34
CA LYS A 35 -13.09 14.01 8.58
C LYS A 35 -13.02 12.91 7.52
N GLY A 36 -11.88 12.24 7.36
CA GLY A 36 -11.67 11.20 6.35
C GLY A 36 -11.67 11.71 4.90
N LYS A 37 -11.55 13.03 4.70
CA LYS A 37 -11.51 13.63 3.36
C LYS A 37 -10.13 13.46 2.73
N TRP A 38 -9.08 13.58 3.54
CA TRP A 38 -7.69 13.41 3.14
C TRP A 38 -7.05 12.27 3.94
N VAL A 39 -6.06 11.63 3.35
CA VAL A 39 -5.25 10.60 4.01
C VAL A 39 -3.81 11.07 4.03
N VAL A 40 -3.26 11.25 5.23
CA VAL A 40 -1.86 11.62 5.45
C VAL A 40 -1.27 10.63 6.45
N GLY A 41 -0.36 9.78 5.99
CA GLY A 41 0.19 8.72 6.82
C GLY A 41 0.97 7.66 6.04
N THR A 42 0.88 6.43 6.53
CA THR A 42 1.51 5.23 5.99
C THR A 42 0.64 4.57 4.91
N PRO A 43 1.18 3.60 4.15
CA PRO A 43 0.37 2.78 3.24
C PRO A 43 -0.81 2.08 3.91
N ASP A 44 -0.66 1.64 5.16
CA ASP A 44 -1.72 0.97 5.93
C ASP A 44 -2.90 1.92 6.20
N ASP A 45 -2.63 3.19 6.52
CA ASP A 45 -3.67 4.21 6.71
C ASP A 45 -4.50 4.41 5.43
N LEU A 46 -3.86 4.35 4.25
CA LEU A 46 -4.57 4.45 2.97
C LEU A 46 -5.36 3.17 2.66
N ILE A 47 -4.84 1.99 2.99
CA ILE A 47 -5.58 0.72 2.85
C ILE A 47 -6.86 0.77 3.69
N ASP A 48 -6.76 1.20 4.94
CA ASP A 48 -7.91 1.32 5.83
C ASP A 48 -8.93 2.34 5.32
N ALA A 49 -8.48 3.50 4.85
CA ALA A 49 -9.37 4.51 4.26
C ALA A 49 -10.11 3.99 3.01
N ILE A 50 -9.42 3.24 2.13
CA ILE A 50 -10.03 2.64 0.94
C ILE A 50 -11.07 1.57 1.32
N ASN A 51 -10.78 0.75 2.34
CA ASN A 51 -11.72 -0.24 2.84
C ASN A 51 -12.97 0.42 3.44
N GLN A 52 -12.78 1.50 4.21
CA GLN A 52 -13.89 2.26 4.78
C GLN A 52 -14.75 2.89 3.66
N LEU A 53 -14.12 3.52 2.66
CA LEU A 53 -14.82 4.08 1.51
C LEU A 53 -15.62 3.01 0.75
N LYS A 54 -15.09 1.80 0.63
CA LYS A 54 -15.78 0.68 -0.03
C LYS A 54 -17.03 0.26 0.73
N ILE A 55 -16.98 0.28 2.07
CA ILE A 55 -18.14 0.00 2.92
C ILE A 55 -19.20 1.09 2.74
N GLU A 56 -18.80 2.36 2.81
CA GLU A 56 -19.72 3.51 2.75
C GLU A 56 -20.42 3.65 1.40
N THR A 57 -19.70 3.37 0.30
CA THR A 57 -20.23 3.51 -1.06
C THR A 57 -20.96 2.26 -1.56
N GLY A 58 -20.82 1.13 -0.87
CA GLY A 58 -21.24 -0.18 -1.38
C GLY A 58 -20.36 -0.73 -2.50
N GLY A 59 -19.24 -0.05 -2.81
CA GLY A 59 -18.27 -0.45 -3.82
C GLY A 59 -18.04 0.61 -4.91
N PHE A 60 -16.84 0.60 -5.50
CA PHE A 60 -16.44 1.47 -6.60
C PHE A 60 -15.57 0.70 -7.60
N GLY A 61 -15.54 1.17 -8.85
CA GLY A 61 -14.77 0.52 -9.93
C GLY A 61 -13.27 0.85 -9.94
N GLY A 62 -12.86 1.93 -9.26
CA GLY A 62 -11.47 2.34 -9.18
C GLY A 62 -11.31 3.65 -8.40
N ILE A 63 -10.07 3.97 -8.07
CA ILE A 63 -9.69 5.20 -7.37
C ILE A 63 -8.76 6.01 -8.27
N LEU A 64 -8.98 7.31 -8.32
CA LEU A 64 -8.07 8.27 -8.93
C LEU A 64 -7.38 9.06 -7.83
N VAL A 65 -6.05 9.07 -7.85
CA VAL A 65 -5.25 9.88 -6.92
C VAL A 65 -5.15 11.29 -7.46
N GLN A 66 -5.56 12.28 -6.65
CA GLN A 66 -5.42 13.68 -7.02
C GLN A 66 -3.95 14.09 -6.90
N ALA A 67 -3.34 14.47 -8.04
CA ALA A 67 -2.01 15.06 -8.06
C ALA A 67 -2.08 16.49 -7.54
N HIS A 68 -1.68 16.70 -6.28
CA HIS A 68 -1.59 18.00 -5.65
C HIS A 68 -0.12 18.37 -5.37
N GLU A 69 0.22 19.66 -5.47
CA GLU A 69 1.58 20.19 -5.28
C GLU A 69 1.84 20.54 -3.78
N MET A 70 1.36 19.72 -2.84
CA MET A 70 1.47 19.99 -1.39
C MET A 70 2.80 19.52 -0.79
N ALA A 71 3.57 18.73 -1.54
CA ALA A 71 4.88 18.20 -1.19
C ALA A 71 5.88 18.44 -2.32
N THR A 72 7.17 18.27 -2.04
CA THR A 72 8.19 18.36 -3.10
C THR A 72 7.98 17.24 -4.14
N ARG A 73 8.49 17.45 -5.36
CA ARG A 73 8.40 16.45 -6.43
C ARG A 73 8.93 15.08 -6.00
N GLU A 74 10.02 15.05 -5.24
CA GLU A 74 10.64 13.80 -4.77
C GLU A 74 9.72 13.06 -3.79
N GLU A 75 9.12 13.78 -2.85
CA GLU A 75 8.17 13.23 -1.89
C GLU A 75 6.89 12.74 -2.57
N THR A 76 6.36 13.48 -3.54
CA THR A 76 5.18 13.06 -4.31
C THR A 76 5.45 11.77 -5.09
N LEU A 77 6.62 11.66 -5.75
CA LEU A 77 6.99 10.44 -6.47
C LEU A 77 7.20 9.26 -5.51
N ASN A 78 7.79 9.50 -4.34
CA ASN A 78 7.92 8.49 -3.30
C ASN A 78 6.53 8.01 -2.80
N SER A 79 5.57 8.92 -2.61
CA SER A 79 4.18 8.56 -2.27
C SER A 79 3.55 7.66 -3.34
N TYR A 80 3.71 8.00 -4.62
CA TYR A 80 3.21 7.14 -5.71
C TYR A 80 3.88 5.77 -5.76
N GLU A 81 5.19 5.70 -5.47
CA GLU A 81 5.88 4.42 -5.36
C GLU A 81 5.31 3.58 -4.20
N LEU A 82 5.07 4.19 -3.04
CA LEU A 82 4.47 3.50 -1.89
C LEU A 82 3.07 2.99 -2.19
N ILE A 83 2.22 3.81 -2.82
CA ILE A 83 0.87 3.41 -3.24
C ILE A 83 0.94 2.22 -4.20
N SER A 84 1.81 2.30 -5.21
CA SER A 84 1.96 1.24 -6.23
C SER A 84 2.46 -0.08 -5.64
N ARG A 85 3.43 -0.02 -4.71
CA ARG A 85 4.06 -1.23 -4.15
C ARG A 85 3.28 -1.88 -3.04
N TYR A 86 2.61 -1.09 -2.19
CA TYR A 86 2.06 -1.58 -0.93
C TYR A 86 0.54 -1.48 -0.86
N VAL A 87 -0.09 -0.54 -1.57
CA VAL A 87 -1.54 -0.33 -1.49
C VAL A 87 -2.27 -1.01 -2.64
N ALA A 88 -1.88 -0.72 -3.89
CA ALA A 88 -2.54 -1.28 -5.07
C ALA A 88 -2.65 -2.82 -5.07
N PRO A 89 -1.62 -3.59 -4.66
CA PRO A 89 -1.68 -5.05 -4.68
C PRO A 89 -2.73 -5.66 -3.73
N GLU A 90 -3.09 -4.97 -2.64
CA GLU A 90 -4.13 -5.39 -1.70
C GLU A 90 -5.53 -5.39 -2.32
N PHE A 91 -5.75 -4.58 -3.37
CA PHE A 91 -7.05 -4.41 -4.01
C PHE A 91 -7.15 -5.00 -5.42
N GLN A 92 -6.05 -5.53 -5.96
CA GLN A 92 -5.95 -6.01 -7.35
C GLN A 92 -5.83 -7.53 -7.48
N ASP A 93 -6.03 -8.28 -6.38
CA ASP A 93 -5.92 -9.75 -6.32
C ASP A 93 -4.55 -10.32 -6.77
N SER A 94 -3.52 -9.48 -6.91
CA SER A 94 -2.22 -9.88 -7.46
C SER A 94 -1.35 -10.65 -6.46
N LEU A 95 -1.62 -10.52 -5.15
CA LEU A 95 -0.83 -11.15 -4.09
C LEU A 95 -1.33 -12.53 -3.66
N PHE A 96 -2.55 -12.91 -4.04
CA PHE A 96 -3.20 -14.11 -3.48
C PHE A 96 -2.40 -15.39 -3.72
N SER A 97 -1.94 -15.61 -4.95
CA SER A 97 -1.17 -16.80 -5.33
C SER A 97 0.22 -16.81 -4.67
N LEU A 98 0.87 -15.66 -4.60
CA LEU A 98 2.18 -15.48 -3.98
C LEU A 98 2.13 -15.75 -2.47
N ASN A 99 1.18 -15.13 -1.77
CA ASN A 99 1.01 -15.31 -0.32
C ASN A 99 0.68 -16.76 0.03
N ARG A 100 -0.20 -17.40 -0.75
CA ARG A 100 -0.52 -18.82 -0.59
C ARG A 100 0.71 -19.71 -0.79
N SER A 101 1.46 -19.49 -1.87
CA SER A 101 2.66 -20.26 -2.19
C SER A 101 3.73 -20.11 -1.10
N HIS A 102 3.95 -18.88 -0.64
CA HIS A 102 4.88 -18.57 0.45
C HIS A 102 4.48 -19.29 1.73
N LYS A 103 3.20 -19.19 2.14
CA LYS A 103 2.68 -19.84 3.34
C LYS A 103 2.86 -21.36 3.27
N TRP A 104 2.46 -21.98 2.16
CA TRP A 104 2.61 -23.42 1.96
C TRP A 104 4.08 -23.85 2.03
N SER A 105 4.96 -23.13 1.34
CA SER A 105 6.40 -23.41 1.34
C SER A 105 7.00 -23.28 2.75
N ALA A 106 6.56 -22.30 3.53
CA ALA A 106 6.97 -22.10 4.90
C ALA A 106 6.48 -23.23 5.83
N GLU A 107 5.27 -23.75 5.62
CA GLU A 107 4.69 -24.88 6.37
C GLU A 107 5.47 -26.18 6.12
N ILE A 108 5.78 -26.50 4.86
CA ILE A 108 6.47 -27.76 4.50
C ILE A 108 8.00 -27.69 4.56
N ARG A 109 8.57 -26.56 5.02
CA ARG A 109 10.01 -26.27 4.94
C ARG A 109 10.89 -27.38 5.52
N HIS A 110 10.48 -28.01 6.60
CA HIS A 110 11.26 -29.07 7.27
C HIS A 110 11.30 -30.36 6.46
N GLU A 111 10.18 -30.74 5.83
CA GLU A 111 10.12 -31.90 4.93
C GLU A 111 11.01 -31.68 3.70
N LEU A 112 10.94 -30.49 3.09
CA LEU A 112 11.78 -30.12 1.96
C LEU A 112 13.27 -30.18 2.32
N MET A 113 13.65 -29.70 3.51
CA MET A 113 15.03 -29.75 3.98
C MET A 113 15.49 -31.18 4.29
N ALA A 114 14.61 -32.05 4.80
CA ALA A 114 14.91 -33.47 4.99
C ALA A 114 15.19 -34.17 3.64
N LYS A 115 14.32 -33.96 2.64
CA LYS A 115 14.51 -34.48 1.29
C LYS A 115 15.81 -33.96 0.65
N ARG A 116 16.13 -32.68 0.84
CA ARG A 116 17.40 -32.08 0.39
C ARG A 116 18.61 -32.79 1.00
N LYS A 117 18.63 -33.00 2.32
CA LYS A 117 19.72 -33.71 3.00
C LYS A 117 19.91 -35.13 2.45
N GLN A 118 18.80 -35.85 2.25
CA GLN A 118 18.83 -37.19 1.68
C GLN A 118 19.37 -37.20 0.24
N ALA A 119 18.95 -36.25 -0.60
CA ALA A 119 19.43 -36.13 -1.97
C ALA A 119 20.94 -35.86 -2.03
N ILE A 120 21.47 -34.95 -1.20
CA ILE A 120 22.91 -34.66 -1.10
C ILE A 120 23.69 -35.92 -0.70
N LYS A 121 23.21 -36.65 0.32
CA LYS A 121 23.83 -37.91 0.76
C LYS A 121 23.88 -38.92 -0.38
N ASN A 122 22.77 -39.11 -1.07
CA ASN A 122 22.68 -40.05 -2.18
C ASN A 122 23.63 -39.67 -3.33
N ALA A 123 23.72 -38.39 -3.67
CA ALA A 123 24.64 -37.89 -4.70
C ALA A 123 26.11 -38.15 -4.32
N GLY A 124 26.50 -37.86 -3.08
CA GLY A 124 27.84 -38.16 -2.58
C GLY A 124 28.18 -39.66 -2.69
N THR A 125 27.27 -40.53 -2.25
CA THR A 125 27.49 -41.98 -2.34
C THR A 125 27.61 -42.50 -3.78
N LYS A 126 26.91 -41.89 -4.76
CA LYS A 126 27.03 -42.26 -6.18
C LYS A 126 28.39 -41.84 -6.75
N HIS A 127 28.85 -40.63 -6.42
CA HIS A 127 30.15 -40.11 -6.87
C HIS A 127 31.33 -40.93 -6.33
N ASP A 128 31.27 -41.33 -5.07
CA ASP A 128 32.32 -42.19 -4.48
C ASP A 128 32.35 -43.59 -5.11
N LYS A 129 31.18 -44.12 -5.49
CA LYS A 129 31.08 -45.41 -6.18
C LYS A 129 31.59 -45.37 -7.63
N SER A 130 31.47 -44.24 -8.33
CA SER A 130 31.98 -44.12 -9.72
C SER A 130 33.49 -43.87 -9.80
N LYS A 131 34.16 -43.62 -8.67
CA LYS A 131 35.62 -43.42 -8.57
C LYS A 131 36.40 -44.69 -8.21
N LYS A 132 35.72 -45.80 -7.90
CA LYS A 132 36.31 -47.13 -7.72
C LYS A 132 36.08 -47.95 -8.97
#